data_AF-U7QSY6-F1
#
_entry.id   AF-U7QSY6-F1
#
_cell.length_a   1.000
_cell.length_b   1.000
_cell.length_c   1.000
_cell.angle_alpha   90.00
_cell.angle_beta   90.00
_cell.angle_gamma   90.00
#
_symmetry.space_group_name_H-M   'P 1'
#
loop_
_entity.id
_entity.type
_entity.pdbx_description
1 polymer ?
#
loop_
_entity_poly.entity_id
_entity_poly.type
_entity_poly.pdbx_seq_one_letter_code
_entity_poly.pdbx_strand_id
1 'polypeptide(L)'
;QYSETDRQEIQRQITEQYLGDYTATWRGAMNNLDIRHFTDIPQAIGAIEQVISGEQPLSRALQILSDNTRLPVINHTLPAKAQQPLRDTPDYRLLVRINREFAPETAVLVEYGDKNSTLQGVYQKLIELHRYLLAIQNAPVPGKAALKAVQLRLEQNNSDPIFEVQQLAKNLPAPLNRWVGELAEQAWRVVMMAAVSSLEVEWSENVVKQYQTYLAGRYPFNPEATQDVPLSEFDRFFRPGGTLDAFYQQNLKPFVENNLIYGTDGEQLIRPDVLKQLTLANRIR
;
A
#
# COMPACT_ATOMS: atom_id res chain seq x y z
N GLN A 1 39.56 1.31 -46.18
CA GLN A 1 38.95 2.51 -45.56
C GLN A 1 37.45 2.34 -45.67
N TYR A 2 36.68 2.57 -44.59
CA TYR A 2 35.21 2.48 -44.64
C TYR A 2 34.64 3.54 -45.59
N SER A 3 33.66 3.15 -46.42
CA SER A 3 32.90 4.07 -47.27
C SER A 3 32.05 5.03 -46.41
N GLU A 4 31.58 6.11 -47.01
CA GLU A 4 30.68 7.05 -46.31
C GLU A 4 29.38 6.35 -45.87
N THR A 5 28.85 5.45 -46.70
CA THR A 5 27.68 4.61 -46.38
C THR A 5 27.96 3.67 -45.20
N ASP A 6 29.13 3.03 -45.17
CA ASP A 6 29.49 2.14 -44.05
C ASP A 6 29.59 2.93 -42.73
N ARG A 7 30.15 4.15 -42.77
CA ARG A 7 30.24 5.01 -41.58
C ARG A 7 28.87 5.44 -41.08
N GLN A 8 27.95 5.79 -41.98
CA GLN A 8 26.57 6.15 -41.62
C GLN A 8 25.84 4.97 -40.97
N GLU A 9 26.01 3.76 -41.51
CA GLU A 9 25.38 2.56 -40.96
C GLU A 9 25.97 2.18 -39.60
N ILE A 10 27.29 2.24 -39.43
CA ILE A 10 27.95 2.02 -38.13
C ILE A 10 27.47 3.05 -37.10
N GLN A 11 27.40 4.33 -37.47
CA GLN A 11 26.90 5.38 -36.57
C GLN A 11 25.45 5.12 -36.15
N ARG A 12 24.60 4.68 -37.09
CA ARG A 12 23.21 4.29 -36.80
C ARG A 12 23.17 3.16 -35.76
N GLN A 13 23.91 2.08 -35.98
CA GLN A 13 23.95 0.93 -35.07
C GLN A 13 24.45 1.30 -33.66
N ILE A 14 25.52 2.10 -33.57
CA ILE A 14 26.03 2.59 -32.28
C ILE A 14 24.97 3.45 -31.57
N THR A 15 24.27 4.31 -32.31
CA THR A 15 23.20 5.16 -31.75
C THR A 15 22.04 4.33 -31.22
N GLU A 16 21.62 3.29 -31.95
CA GLU A 16 20.57 2.38 -31.49
C GLU A 16 20.98 1.62 -30.22
N GLN A 17 22.20 1.08 -30.19
CA GLN A 17 22.72 0.37 -29.02
C GLN A 17 22.80 1.30 -27.81
N TYR A 18 23.35 2.51 -27.99
CA TYR A 18 23.42 3.51 -26.94
C TYR A 18 22.04 3.88 -26.40
N LEU A 19 21.04 4.11 -27.27
CA LEU A 19 19.69 4.44 -26.84
C LEU A 19 19.06 3.29 -26.03
N GLY A 20 19.26 2.05 -26.48
CA GLY A 20 18.79 0.85 -25.79
C GLY A 20 19.39 0.74 -24.39
N ASP A 21 20.71 0.81 -24.27
CA ASP A 21 21.44 0.70 -23.00
C ASP A 21 21.10 1.87 -22.05
N TYR A 22 21.00 3.09 -22.58
CA TYR A 22 20.60 4.27 -21.82
C TYR A 22 19.21 4.10 -21.23
N THR A 23 18.25 3.66 -22.05
CA THR A 23 16.86 3.47 -21.63
C THR A 23 16.75 2.36 -20.58
N ALA A 24 17.42 1.23 -20.81
CA ALA A 24 17.43 0.09 -19.90
C ALA A 24 18.07 0.45 -18.54
N THR A 25 19.17 1.19 -18.55
CA THR A 25 19.88 1.60 -17.33
C THR A 25 19.00 2.48 -16.44
N TRP A 26 18.37 3.51 -17.02
CA TRP A 26 17.49 4.40 -16.26
C TRP A 26 16.22 3.70 -15.77
N ARG A 27 15.55 2.92 -16.62
CA ARG A 27 14.38 2.13 -16.17
C ARG A 27 14.76 1.14 -15.07
N GLY A 28 15.93 0.50 -15.18
CA GLY A 28 16.47 -0.36 -14.12
C GLY A 28 16.71 0.38 -12.81
N ALA A 29 17.33 1.57 -12.86
CA ALA A 29 17.54 2.40 -11.68
C ALA A 29 16.23 2.79 -11.00
N MET A 30 15.21 3.20 -11.77
CA MET A 30 13.89 3.54 -11.25
C MET A 30 13.14 2.33 -10.70
N ASN A 31 13.27 1.16 -11.34
CA ASN A 31 12.65 -0.07 -10.88
C ASN A 31 13.27 -0.62 -9.59
N ASN A 32 14.54 -0.30 -9.30
CA ASN A 32 15.20 -0.71 -8.07
C ASN A 32 14.79 0.11 -6.83
N LEU A 33 14.03 1.20 -7.00
CA LEU A 33 13.48 1.96 -5.88
C LEU A 33 12.25 1.24 -5.34
N ASP A 34 12.22 0.92 -4.06
CA ASP A 34 11.15 0.13 -3.45
C ASP A 34 10.64 0.76 -2.16
N ILE A 35 9.36 0.53 -1.87
CA ILE A 35 8.76 0.96 -0.61
C ILE A 35 9.14 -0.05 0.47
N ARG A 36 9.67 0.47 1.58
CA ARG A 36 10.05 -0.39 2.70
C ARG A 36 8.81 -1.04 3.32
N HIS A 37 9.01 -2.26 3.81
CA HIS A 37 8.02 -2.95 4.63
C HIS A 37 7.79 -2.22 5.95
N PHE A 38 6.55 -1.92 6.29
CA PHE A 38 6.19 -1.25 7.54
C PHE A 38 5.76 -2.27 8.59
N THR A 39 6.22 -2.13 9.83
CA THR A 39 5.85 -3.03 10.92
C THR A 39 4.71 -2.50 11.80
N ASP A 40 4.45 -1.20 11.73
CA ASP A 40 3.43 -0.52 12.54
C ASP A 40 2.91 0.76 11.86
N ILE A 41 1.82 1.30 12.41
CA ILE A 41 1.18 2.53 11.90
C ILE A 41 2.13 3.74 11.99
N PRO A 42 2.89 3.97 13.09
CA PRO A 42 3.86 5.06 13.16
C PRO A 42 4.91 5.07 12.04
N GLN A 43 5.45 3.91 11.65
CA GLN A 43 6.39 3.81 10.53
C GLN A 43 5.73 4.20 9.20
N ALA A 44 4.49 3.75 8.95
CA ALA A 44 3.76 4.13 7.75
C ALA A 44 3.49 5.64 7.71
N ILE A 45 3.10 6.24 8.84
CA ILE A 45 2.92 7.70 8.98
C ILE A 45 4.22 8.42 8.63
N GLY A 46 5.34 8.06 9.26
CA GLY A 46 6.63 8.71 9.03
C GLY A 46 7.13 8.56 7.59
N ALA A 47 6.93 7.39 6.97
CA ALA A 47 7.30 7.17 5.57
C ALA A 47 6.47 8.04 4.61
N ILE A 48 5.15 8.10 4.82
CA ILE A 48 4.26 8.94 4.01
C ILE A 48 4.58 10.42 4.22
N GLU A 49 4.89 10.84 5.45
CA GLU A 49 5.33 12.20 5.77
C GLU A 49 6.59 12.58 4.97
N GLN A 50 7.59 11.70 4.88
CA GLN A 50 8.77 11.93 4.06
C GLN A 50 8.44 12.07 2.56
N VAL A 51 7.43 11.37 2.08
CA VAL A 51 6.96 11.44 0.68
C VAL A 51 6.23 12.75 0.38
N ILE A 52 5.38 13.24 1.30
CA ILE A 52 4.52 14.41 1.05
C ILE A 52 5.19 15.75 1.40
N SER A 53 5.94 15.83 2.50
CA SER A 53 6.43 17.10 3.06
C SER A 53 7.94 17.11 3.37
N GLY A 54 8.54 15.95 3.63
CA GLY A 54 9.96 15.83 3.93
C GLY A 54 10.86 15.89 2.69
N GLU A 55 11.65 14.84 2.46
CA GLU A 55 12.59 14.81 1.34
C GLU A 55 11.95 14.73 -0.05
N GLN A 56 10.65 14.37 -0.11
CA GLN A 56 9.88 14.14 -1.33
C GLN A 56 10.62 13.24 -2.34
N PRO A 57 11.05 12.03 -1.93
CA PRO A 57 11.90 11.16 -2.75
C PRO A 57 11.27 10.79 -4.10
N LEU A 58 9.94 10.67 -4.18
CA LEU A 58 9.25 10.36 -5.44
C LEU A 58 9.40 11.51 -6.45
N SER A 59 9.12 12.74 -6.02
CA SER A 59 9.36 13.95 -6.85
C SER A 59 10.81 14.03 -7.26
N ARG A 60 11.75 13.85 -6.32
CA ARG A 60 13.18 13.94 -6.59
C ARG A 60 13.64 12.91 -7.62
N ALA A 61 13.21 11.65 -7.51
CA ALA A 61 13.55 10.59 -8.45
C ALA A 61 13.02 10.91 -9.86
N LEU A 62 11.76 11.34 -9.96
CA LEU A 62 11.15 11.72 -11.24
C LEU A 62 11.81 12.98 -11.83
N GLN A 63 12.19 13.95 -11.00
CA GLN A 63 12.88 15.16 -11.44
C GLN A 63 14.28 14.84 -11.97
N ILE A 64 15.03 13.95 -11.31
CA ILE A 64 16.33 13.46 -11.81
C ILE A 64 16.14 12.77 -13.16
N LEU A 65 15.12 11.92 -13.31
CA LEU A 65 14.81 11.29 -14.59
C LEU A 65 14.50 12.34 -15.66
N SER A 66 13.66 13.32 -15.34
CA SER A 66 13.30 14.43 -16.23
C SER A 66 14.53 15.24 -16.65
N ASP A 67 15.39 15.61 -15.72
CA ASP A 67 16.58 16.43 -16.00
C ASP A 67 17.58 15.72 -16.91
N ASN A 68 17.63 14.39 -16.87
CA ASN A 68 18.50 13.58 -17.72
C ASN A 68 17.84 13.19 -19.06
N THR A 69 16.52 13.34 -19.21
CA THR A 69 15.79 12.91 -20.42
C THR A 69 15.05 14.05 -21.14
N ARG A 70 15.10 15.28 -20.60
CA ARG A 70 14.48 16.46 -21.21
C ARG A 70 15.21 16.92 -22.46
N LEU A 71 14.46 17.59 -23.32
CA LEU A 71 15.01 18.29 -24.48
C LEU A 71 15.82 19.52 -24.05
N PRO A 72 16.93 19.83 -24.74
CA PRO A 72 17.59 21.12 -24.60
C PRO A 72 16.64 22.26 -25.00
N VAL A 73 16.59 23.31 -24.18
CA VAL A 73 15.82 24.52 -24.50
C VAL A 73 16.50 25.25 -25.65
N ILE A 74 15.82 25.31 -26.80
CA ILE A 74 16.24 26.16 -27.91
C ILE A 74 15.67 27.56 -27.66
N ASN A 75 16.54 28.57 -27.66
CA ASN A 75 16.11 29.95 -27.45
C ASN A 75 15.06 30.37 -28.49
N HIS A 76 13.82 30.58 -28.03
CA HIS A 76 12.67 30.92 -28.87
C HIS A 76 12.75 32.32 -29.47
N THR A 77 13.64 33.20 -28.98
CA THR A 77 13.87 34.53 -29.57
C THR A 77 14.72 34.49 -30.83
N LEU A 78 15.38 33.36 -31.11
CA LEU A 78 16.13 33.18 -32.36
C LEU A 78 15.16 33.05 -33.55
N PRO A 79 15.50 33.60 -34.73
CA PRO A 79 14.73 33.36 -35.95
C PRO A 79 14.62 31.87 -36.27
N ALA A 80 13.49 31.41 -36.83
CA ALA A 80 13.28 29.99 -37.16
C ALA A 80 14.42 29.38 -38.00
N LYS A 81 14.98 30.15 -38.94
CA LYS A 81 16.13 29.74 -39.76
C LYS A 81 17.41 29.46 -38.94
N ALA A 82 17.58 30.09 -37.79
CA ALA A 82 18.70 29.84 -36.87
C ALA A 82 18.39 28.71 -35.87
N GLN A 83 17.11 28.38 -35.64
CA GLN A 83 16.70 27.24 -34.82
C GLN A 83 16.81 25.91 -35.57
N GLN A 84 16.52 25.91 -36.88
CA GLN A 84 16.55 24.70 -37.73
C GLN A 84 17.87 23.92 -37.65
N PRO A 85 19.05 24.52 -37.89
CA PRO A 85 20.32 23.78 -37.86
C PRO A 85 20.64 23.22 -36.47
N LEU A 86 20.17 23.85 -35.38
CA LEU A 86 20.33 23.31 -34.02
C LEU A 86 19.52 22.01 -33.84
N ARG A 87 18.32 21.94 -34.43
CA ARG A 87 17.46 20.75 -34.39
C ARG A 87 17.97 19.61 -35.28
N ASP A 88 18.72 19.95 -36.33
CA ASP A 88 19.24 18.98 -37.29
C ASP A 88 20.53 18.29 -36.80
N THR A 89 21.11 18.75 -35.68
CA THR A 89 22.29 18.12 -35.07
C THR A 89 22.00 16.66 -34.66
N PRO A 90 22.97 15.73 -34.83
CA PRO A 90 22.82 14.35 -34.36
C PRO A 90 22.44 14.26 -32.88
N ASP A 91 23.05 15.08 -32.03
CA ASP A 91 22.83 15.12 -30.58
C ASP A 91 21.39 15.51 -30.24
N TYR A 92 20.85 16.54 -30.89
CA TYR A 92 19.46 16.95 -30.68
C TYR A 92 18.48 15.85 -31.09
N ARG A 93 18.72 15.18 -32.23
CA ARG A 93 17.88 14.06 -32.70
C ARG A 93 17.92 12.87 -31.75
N LEU A 94 19.07 12.56 -31.16
CA LEU A 94 19.20 11.53 -30.14
C LEU A 94 18.39 11.90 -28.88
N LEU A 95 18.52 13.14 -28.39
CA LEU A 95 17.78 13.62 -27.22
C LEU A 95 16.26 13.65 -27.46
N VAL A 96 15.79 13.92 -28.68
CA VAL A 96 14.37 13.77 -29.05
C VAL A 96 13.89 12.34 -28.90
N ARG A 97 14.71 11.36 -29.28
CA ARG A 97 14.36 9.94 -29.11
C ARG A 97 14.34 9.55 -27.65
N ILE A 98 15.37 9.94 -26.88
CA ILE A 98 15.42 9.70 -25.42
C ILE A 98 14.20 10.32 -24.74
N ASN A 99 13.92 11.59 -25.02
CA ASN A 99 12.77 12.28 -24.43
C ASN A 99 11.45 11.58 -24.72
N ARG A 100 11.27 11.08 -25.94
CA ARG A 100 10.07 10.33 -26.32
C ARG A 100 9.92 9.01 -25.56
N GLU A 101 11.01 8.30 -25.31
CA GLU A 101 11.00 7.04 -24.55
C GLU A 101 10.60 7.24 -23.08
N PHE A 102 10.87 8.42 -22.50
CA PHE A 102 10.60 8.74 -21.09
C PHE A 102 9.44 9.73 -20.89
N ALA A 103 8.77 10.15 -21.98
CA ALA A 103 7.66 11.08 -21.91
C ALA A 103 6.50 10.57 -21.00
N PRO A 104 6.11 9.27 -21.02
CA PRO A 104 5.08 8.78 -20.12
C PRO A 104 5.43 8.91 -18.63
N GLU A 105 6.68 8.62 -18.26
CA GLU A 105 7.17 8.66 -16.88
C GLU A 105 7.34 10.10 -16.39
N THR A 106 7.79 11.01 -17.25
CA THR A 106 8.06 12.42 -16.89
C THR A 106 6.82 13.31 -16.98
N ALA A 107 5.80 12.92 -17.76
CA ALA A 107 4.56 13.69 -17.93
C ALA A 107 3.80 13.93 -16.62
N VAL A 108 4.03 13.10 -15.59
CA VAL A 108 3.39 13.26 -14.28
C VAL A 108 3.84 14.51 -13.53
N LEU A 109 4.99 15.09 -13.90
CA LEU A 109 5.54 16.32 -13.34
C LEU A 109 4.98 17.57 -13.99
N VAL A 110 4.38 17.46 -15.19
CA VAL A 110 3.95 18.61 -15.99
C VAL A 110 2.59 19.10 -15.52
N GLU A 111 2.49 20.41 -15.33
CA GLU A 111 1.22 21.11 -15.10
C GLU A 111 0.53 21.41 -16.43
N TYR A 112 -0.77 21.18 -16.51
CA TYR A 112 -1.56 21.41 -17.73
C TYR A 112 -2.51 22.58 -17.52
N GLY A 113 -2.05 23.80 -17.86
CA GLY A 113 -2.83 25.03 -17.67
C GLY A 113 -3.13 25.23 -16.18
N ASP A 114 -4.41 25.39 -15.84
CA ASP A 114 -4.86 25.57 -14.44
C ASP A 114 -4.98 24.25 -13.65
N LYS A 115 -4.64 23.10 -14.25
CA LYS A 115 -4.69 21.80 -13.57
C LYS A 115 -3.35 21.43 -12.96
N ASN A 116 -3.39 21.11 -11.67
CA ASN A 116 -2.30 20.48 -10.91
C ASN A 116 -1.70 19.29 -11.67
N SER A 117 -0.40 19.07 -11.52
CA SER A 117 0.28 17.91 -12.08
C SER A 117 -0.28 16.60 -11.51
N THR A 118 -0.07 15.49 -12.22
CA THR A 118 -0.50 14.17 -11.72
C THR A 118 0.16 13.84 -10.39
N LEU A 119 1.45 14.17 -10.24
CA LEU A 119 2.18 13.98 -8.99
C LEU A 119 1.60 14.80 -7.84
N GLN A 120 1.18 16.04 -8.10
CA GLN A 120 0.53 16.86 -7.07
C GLN A 120 -0.82 16.26 -6.64
N GLY A 121 -1.59 15.69 -7.58
CA GLY A 121 -2.81 14.94 -7.26
C GLY A 121 -2.55 13.72 -6.38
N VAL A 122 -1.46 12.98 -6.65
CA VAL A 122 -0.98 11.89 -5.79
C VAL A 122 -0.67 12.40 -4.39
N TYR A 123 0.05 13.51 -4.25
CA TYR A 123 0.39 14.07 -2.94
C TYR A 123 -0.85 14.49 -2.14
N GLN A 124 -1.88 15.02 -2.78
CA GLN A 124 -3.15 15.32 -2.08
C GLN A 124 -3.78 14.05 -1.50
N LYS A 125 -3.82 12.95 -2.27
CA LYS A 125 -4.34 11.67 -1.77
C LYS A 125 -3.46 11.04 -0.69
N LEU A 126 -2.15 11.18 -0.77
CA LEU A 126 -1.25 10.75 0.29
C LEU A 126 -1.38 11.59 1.57
N ILE A 127 -1.70 12.88 1.47
CA ILE A 127 -2.02 13.73 2.64
C ILE A 127 -3.30 13.23 3.33
N GLU A 128 -4.33 12.88 2.55
CA GLU A 128 -5.58 12.31 3.09
C GLU A 128 -5.33 10.98 3.81
N LEU A 129 -4.53 10.10 3.20
CA LEU A 129 -4.09 8.84 3.80
C LEU A 129 -3.28 9.08 5.09
N HIS A 130 -2.32 9.99 5.07
CA HIS A 130 -1.51 10.34 6.23
C HIS A 130 -2.38 10.82 7.41
N ARG A 131 -3.33 11.71 7.14
CA ARG A 131 -4.28 12.21 8.15
C ARG A 131 -5.16 11.08 8.70
N TYR A 132 -5.58 10.16 7.85
CA TYR A 132 -6.36 8.99 8.26
C TYR A 132 -5.59 8.07 9.22
N LEU A 133 -4.34 7.75 8.89
CA LEU A 133 -3.48 6.95 9.76
C LEU A 133 -3.18 7.68 11.09
N LEU A 134 -2.94 8.99 11.05
CA LEU A 134 -2.79 9.80 12.26
C LEU A 134 -4.03 9.77 13.15
N ALA A 135 -5.24 9.80 12.58
CA ALA A 135 -6.48 9.73 13.34
C ALA A 135 -6.62 8.39 14.08
N ILE A 136 -6.19 7.29 13.45
CA ILE A 136 -6.13 5.96 14.09
C ILE A 136 -5.08 5.96 15.21
N GLN A 137 -3.87 6.43 14.91
CA GLN A 137 -2.74 6.42 15.84
C GLN A 137 -2.96 7.29 17.08
N ASN A 138 -3.64 8.42 16.93
CA ASN A 138 -3.88 9.38 18.02
C ASN A 138 -5.17 9.09 18.81
N ALA A 139 -5.91 8.04 18.47
CA ALA A 139 -7.08 7.63 19.24
C ALA A 139 -6.69 7.15 20.65
N PRO A 140 -7.59 7.22 21.65
CA PRO A 140 -7.29 6.77 23.01
C PRO A 140 -6.81 5.31 23.10
N VAL A 141 -7.32 4.45 22.23
CA VAL A 141 -6.88 3.06 22.06
C VAL A 141 -6.68 2.82 20.55
N PRO A 142 -5.43 2.96 20.04
CA PRO A 142 -5.16 2.88 18.60
C PRO A 142 -5.60 1.56 17.97
N GLY A 143 -5.39 0.43 18.68
CA GLY A 143 -5.83 -0.89 18.22
C GLY A 143 -7.35 -0.98 17.98
N LYS A 144 -8.16 -0.43 18.89
CA LYS A 144 -9.63 -0.40 18.73
C LYS A 144 -10.05 0.52 17.58
N ALA A 145 -9.34 1.64 17.39
CA ALA A 145 -9.58 2.53 16.27
C ALA A 145 -9.24 1.86 14.94
N ALA A 146 -8.15 1.08 14.88
CA ALA A 146 -7.77 0.27 13.72
C ALA A 146 -8.81 -0.82 13.44
N LEU A 147 -9.28 -1.53 14.48
CA LEU A 147 -10.35 -2.53 14.34
C LEU A 147 -11.63 -1.92 13.75
N LYS A 148 -12.04 -0.76 14.28
CA LYS A 148 -13.19 -0.01 13.76
C LYS A 148 -12.97 0.45 12.31
N ALA A 149 -11.77 0.89 11.96
CA ALA A 149 -11.42 1.27 10.59
C ALA A 149 -11.58 0.09 9.61
N VAL A 150 -11.14 -1.10 9.98
CA VAL A 150 -11.34 -2.33 9.19
C VAL A 150 -12.82 -2.67 9.04
N GLN A 151 -13.60 -2.62 10.14
CA GLN A 151 -15.04 -2.88 10.10
C GLN A 151 -15.77 -1.89 9.17
N LEU A 152 -15.50 -0.60 9.31
CA LEU A 152 -16.10 0.44 8.47
C LEU A 152 -15.75 0.26 7.00
N ARG A 153 -14.51 -0.14 6.68
CA ARG A 153 -14.10 -0.43 5.31
C ARG A 153 -14.94 -1.54 4.68
N LEU A 154 -15.22 -2.60 5.43
CA LEU A 154 -16.05 -3.72 4.99
C LEU A 154 -17.53 -3.31 4.84
N GLU A 155 -18.06 -2.54 5.79
CA GLU A 155 -19.46 -2.08 5.79
C GLU A 155 -19.75 -1.04 4.70
N GLN A 156 -18.79 -0.17 4.40
CA GLN A 156 -18.96 0.98 3.49
C GLN A 156 -18.37 0.75 2.09
N ASN A 157 -18.18 -0.52 1.69
CA ASN A 157 -17.70 -0.89 0.35
C ASN A 157 -16.40 -0.17 -0.05
N ASN A 158 -15.41 -0.14 0.87
CA ASN A 158 -14.09 0.46 0.68
C ASN A 158 -14.07 1.97 0.40
N SER A 159 -14.82 2.78 1.17
CA SER A 159 -14.79 4.24 1.03
C SER A 159 -13.70 4.95 1.86
N ASP A 160 -12.59 4.26 2.18
CA ASP A 160 -11.54 4.80 3.02
C ASP A 160 -10.33 5.35 2.21
N PRO A 161 -9.53 6.27 2.78
CA PRO A 161 -8.39 6.86 2.08
C PRO A 161 -7.36 5.84 1.57
N ILE A 162 -7.20 4.68 2.23
CA ILE A 162 -6.27 3.66 1.74
C ILE A 162 -6.76 3.11 0.40
N PHE A 163 -8.05 2.77 0.31
CA PHE A 163 -8.64 2.31 -0.95
C PHE A 163 -8.59 3.38 -2.05
N GLU A 164 -8.81 4.65 -1.72
CA GLU A 164 -8.70 5.74 -2.70
C GLU A 164 -7.30 5.83 -3.29
N VAL A 165 -6.25 5.73 -2.47
CA VAL A 165 -4.86 5.69 -2.97
C VAL A 165 -4.61 4.44 -3.82
N GLN A 166 -5.16 3.28 -3.44
CA GLN A 166 -5.06 2.05 -4.24
C GLN A 166 -5.72 2.20 -5.61
N GLN A 167 -6.89 2.85 -5.71
CA GLN A 167 -7.55 3.09 -7.00
C GLN A 167 -6.80 4.12 -7.83
N LEU A 168 -6.27 5.17 -7.20
CA LEU A 168 -5.45 6.15 -7.89
C LEU A 168 -4.23 5.47 -8.52
N ALA A 169 -3.50 4.65 -7.74
CA ALA A 169 -2.30 3.95 -8.16
C ALA A 169 -2.50 3.14 -9.46
N LYS A 170 -3.63 2.46 -9.62
CA LYS A 170 -3.94 1.66 -10.82
C LYS A 170 -3.97 2.47 -12.12
N ASN A 171 -4.24 3.76 -12.04
CA ASN A 171 -4.36 4.65 -13.19
C ASN A 171 -3.09 5.48 -13.44
N LEU A 172 -2.05 5.32 -12.61
CA LEU A 172 -0.79 6.02 -12.78
C LEU A 172 0.11 5.27 -13.79
N PRO A 173 1.02 5.97 -14.48
CA PRO A 173 2.06 5.33 -15.26
C PRO A 173 3.10 4.67 -14.34
N ALA A 174 3.79 3.66 -14.87
CA ALA A 174 5.00 3.14 -14.22
C ALA A 174 6.10 4.22 -14.21
N PRO A 175 6.99 4.25 -13.19
CA PRO A 175 7.01 3.41 -11.99
C PRO A 175 6.11 3.93 -10.85
N LEU A 176 5.48 5.10 -11.02
CA LEU A 176 4.75 5.78 -9.95
C LEU A 176 3.55 4.97 -9.45
N ASN A 177 2.87 4.23 -10.33
CA ASN A 177 1.80 3.31 -9.94
C ASN A 177 2.22 2.31 -8.86
N ARG A 178 3.41 1.73 -9.01
CA ARG A 178 3.94 0.72 -8.10
C ARG A 178 4.25 1.35 -6.75
N TRP A 179 5.00 2.44 -6.72
CA TRP A 179 5.36 3.11 -5.47
C TRP A 179 4.14 3.58 -4.67
N VAL A 180 3.16 4.19 -5.34
CA VAL A 180 1.93 4.66 -4.68
C VAL A 180 1.05 3.48 -4.25
N GLY A 181 0.99 2.42 -5.05
CA GLY A 181 0.29 1.19 -4.71
C GLY A 181 0.86 0.49 -3.48
N GLU A 182 2.20 0.31 -3.45
CA GLU A 182 2.93 -0.30 -2.34
C GLU A 182 2.77 0.51 -1.04
N LEU A 183 2.82 1.84 -1.10
CA LEU A 183 2.55 2.69 0.08
C LEU A 183 1.15 2.44 0.65
N ALA A 184 0.14 2.34 -0.20
CA ALA A 184 -1.23 2.10 0.24
C ALA A 184 -1.43 0.66 0.75
N GLU A 185 -0.80 -0.32 0.11
CA GLU A 185 -0.82 -1.71 0.57
C GLU A 185 -0.14 -1.88 1.94
N GLN A 186 1.04 -1.30 2.12
CA GLN A 186 1.76 -1.33 3.39
C GLN A 186 0.99 -0.59 4.50
N ALA A 187 0.34 0.53 4.18
CA ALA A 187 -0.56 1.22 5.10
C ALA A 187 -1.75 0.34 5.53
N TRP A 188 -2.38 -0.37 4.59
CA TRP A 188 -3.44 -1.33 4.89
C TRP A 188 -2.95 -2.45 5.81
N ARG A 189 -1.79 -3.02 5.51
CA ARG A 189 -1.19 -4.09 6.29
C ARG A 189 -1.01 -3.73 7.76
N VAL A 190 -0.40 -2.58 8.06
CA VAL A 190 -0.16 -2.18 9.45
C VAL A 190 -1.45 -1.82 10.20
N VAL A 191 -2.47 -1.30 9.52
CA VAL A 191 -3.81 -1.10 10.10
C VAL A 191 -4.45 -2.45 10.45
N MET A 192 -4.37 -3.43 9.56
CA MET A 192 -4.86 -4.79 9.81
C MET A 192 -4.13 -5.46 10.97
N MET A 193 -2.81 -5.35 11.04
CA MET A 193 -2.02 -5.88 12.17
C MET A 193 -2.46 -5.26 13.50
N ALA A 194 -2.65 -3.94 13.55
CA ALA A 194 -3.13 -3.25 14.76
C ALA A 194 -4.55 -3.67 15.15
N ALA A 195 -5.44 -3.85 14.17
CA ALA A 195 -6.81 -4.33 14.38
C ALA A 195 -6.83 -5.74 14.99
N VAL A 196 -6.04 -6.65 14.42
CA VAL A 196 -5.91 -8.04 14.89
C VAL A 196 -5.30 -8.11 16.28
N SER A 197 -4.25 -7.31 16.54
CA SER A 197 -3.67 -7.23 17.89
C SER A 197 -4.71 -6.75 18.92
N SER A 198 -5.54 -5.77 18.57
CA SER A 198 -6.64 -5.34 19.44
C SER A 198 -7.68 -6.45 19.65
N LEU A 199 -7.97 -7.22 18.61
CA LEU A 199 -8.90 -8.33 18.67
C LEU A 199 -8.40 -9.44 19.60
N GLU A 200 -7.10 -9.72 19.61
CA GLU A 200 -6.48 -10.66 20.55
C GLU A 200 -6.62 -10.21 22.01
N VAL A 201 -6.45 -8.92 22.27
CA VAL A 201 -6.66 -8.35 23.61
C VAL A 201 -8.13 -8.51 24.04
N GLU A 202 -9.07 -8.13 23.18
CA GLU A 202 -10.51 -8.25 23.47
C GLU A 202 -10.94 -9.72 23.65
N TRP A 203 -10.36 -10.64 22.88
CA TRP A 203 -10.59 -12.08 23.03
C TRP A 203 -10.10 -12.58 24.40
N SER A 204 -8.89 -12.18 24.79
CA SER A 204 -8.29 -12.55 26.07
C SER A 204 -9.13 -12.06 27.25
N GLU A 205 -9.56 -10.79 27.21
CA GLU A 205 -10.30 -10.16 28.32
C GLU A 205 -11.75 -10.63 28.43
N ASN A 206 -12.44 -10.77 27.31
CA ASN A 206 -13.89 -11.03 27.32
C ASN A 206 -14.24 -12.51 27.20
N VAL A 207 -13.42 -13.32 26.53
CA VAL A 207 -13.73 -14.74 26.29
C VAL A 207 -12.83 -15.63 27.13
N VAL A 208 -11.51 -15.51 26.98
CA VAL A 208 -10.56 -16.41 27.67
C VAL A 208 -10.65 -16.26 29.18
N LYS A 209 -10.68 -15.03 29.70
CA LYS A 209 -10.80 -14.79 31.15
C LYS A 209 -12.09 -15.35 31.74
N GLN A 210 -13.23 -15.19 31.05
CA GLN A 210 -14.50 -15.77 31.50
C GLN A 210 -14.43 -17.30 31.50
N TYR A 211 -13.91 -17.89 30.42
CA TYR A 211 -13.71 -19.34 30.32
C TYR A 211 -12.82 -19.89 31.44
N GLN A 212 -11.67 -19.26 31.69
CA GLN A 212 -10.75 -19.68 32.74
C GLN A 212 -11.35 -19.55 34.14
N THR A 213 -12.11 -18.49 34.39
CA THR A 213 -12.69 -18.21 35.71
C THR A 213 -13.81 -19.20 36.06
N TYR A 214 -14.68 -19.50 35.10
CA TYR A 214 -15.94 -20.21 35.39
C TYR A 214 -15.99 -21.65 34.87
N LEU A 215 -15.20 -22.00 33.85
CA LEU A 215 -15.34 -23.26 33.13
C LEU A 215 -14.10 -24.15 33.22
N ALA A 216 -12.91 -23.60 32.96
CA ALA A 216 -11.70 -24.39 32.69
C ALA A 216 -11.31 -25.36 33.82
N GLY A 217 -11.52 -24.98 35.08
CA GLY A 217 -11.15 -25.79 36.24
C GLY A 217 -12.20 -26.81 36.71
N ARG A 218 -13.30 -26.99 35.98
CA ARG A 218 -14.49 -27.74 36.43
C ARG A 218 -14.89 -28.82 35.42
N TYR A 219 -15.58 -29.86 35.88
CA TYR A 219 -16.14 -30.90 35.00
C TYR A 219 -17.27 -30.30 34.14
N PRO A 220 -17.37 -30.58 32.83
CA PRO A 220 -16.62 -31.59 32.06
C PRO A 220 -15.32 -31.11 31.41
N PHE A 221 -14.93 -29.85 31.55
CA PHE A 221 -13.75 -29.28 30.88
C PHE A 221 -12.43 -29.72 31.53
N ASN A 222 -12.44 -29.94 32.84
CA ASN A 222 -11.40 -30.66 33.57
C ASN A 222 -11.98 -31.99 34.10
N PRO A 223 -11.65 -33.15 33.50
CA PRO A 223 -12.14 -34.45 33.94
C PRO A 223 -11.75 -34.83 35.37
N GLU A 224 -10.67 -34.24 35.90
CA GLU A 224 -10.19 -34.50 37.26
C GLU A 224 -10.86 -33.58 38.31
N ALA A 225 -11.68 -32.62 37.87
CA ALA A 225 -12.33 -31.69 38.78
C ALA A 225 -13.44 -32.37 39.59
N THR A 226 -13.48 -32.06 40.89
CA THR A 226 -14.53 -32.54 41.80
C THR A 226 -15.80 -31.69 41.78
N GLN A 227 -15.74 -30.51 41.16
CA GLN A 227 -16.87 -29.60 41.02
C GLN A 227 -17.30 -29.53 39.56
N ASP A 228 -18.61 -29.65 39.35
CA ASP A 228 -19.24 -29.43 38.05
C ASP A 228 -19.30 -27.93 37.72
N VAL A 229 -19.30 -27.62 36.43
CA VAL A 229 -19.68 -26.31 35.92
C VAL A 229 -21.14 -26.05 36.28
N PRO A 230 -21.46 -24.91 36.91
CA PRO A 230 -22.85 -24.49 37.07
C PRO A 230 -23.51 -24.34 35.70
N LEU A 231 -24.67 -24.98 35.49
CA LEU A 231 -25.40 -24.91 34.21
C LEU A 231 -25.66 -23.47 33.77
N SER A 232 -25.83 -22.52 34.71
CA SER A 232 -25.99 -21.10 34.40
C SER A 232 -24.76 -20.47 33.76
N GLU A 233 -23.55 -20.81 34.20
CA GLU A 233 -22.31 -20.29 33.60
C GLU A 233 -22.01 -20.98 32.27
N PHE A 234 -22.32 -22.28 32.15
CA PHE A 234 -22.27 -22.99 30.88
C PHE A 234 -23.19 -22.34 29.85
N ASP A 235 -24.46 -22.15 30.19
CA ASP A 235 -25.47 -21.54 29.32
C ASP A 235 -25.04 -20.11 28.94
N ARG A 236 -24.66 -19.28 29.92
CA ARG A 236 -24.20 -17.91 29.67
C ARG A 236 -23.04 -17.84 28.67
N PHE A 237 -22.11 -18.80 28.70
CA PHE A 237 -20.96 -18.79 27.80
C PHE A 237 -21.32 -19.29 26.39
N PHE A 238 -22.06 -20.40 26.28
CA PHE A 238 -22.24 -21.11 25.02
C PHE A 238 -23.54 -20.81 24.26
N ARG A 239 -24.60 -20.35 24.94
CA ARG A 239 -25.91 -20.11 24.31
C ARG A 239 -25.83 -19.10 23.15
N PRO A 240 -26.80 -19.09 22.22
CA PRO A 240 -26.93 -18.02 21.23
C PRO A 240 -26.98 -16.63 21.91
N GLY A 241 -26.16 -15.69 21.45
CA GLY A 241 -25.96 -14.39 22.10
C GLY A 241 -25.22 -14.41 23.45
N GLY A 242 -24.71 -15.56 23.88
CA GLY A 242 -23.81 -15.70 25.03
C GLY A 242 -22.42 -15.12 24.77
N THR A 243 -21.50 -15.25 25.74
CA THR A 243 -20.16 -14.65 25.67
C THR A 243 -19.41 -14.98 24.37
N LEU A 244 -19.38 -16.26 24.01
CA LEU A 244 -18.63 -16.71 22.82
C LEU A 244 -19.32 -16.26 21.52
N ASP A 245 -20.65 -16.40 21.45
CA ASP A 245 -21.41 -16.03 20.25
C ASP A 245 -21.36 -14.53 19.96
N ALA A 246 -21.57 -13.72 21.00
CA ALA A 246 -21.56 -12.28 20.89
C ALA A 246 -20.20 -11.79 20.38
N PHE A 247 -19.10 -12.35 20.92
CA PHE A 247 -17.77 -11.99 20.44
C PHE A 247 -17.57 -12.35 18.97
N TYR A 248 -17.98 -13.56 18.56
CA TYR A 248 -17.86 -13.99 17.17
C TYR A 248 -18.64 -13.08 16.22
N GLN A 249 -19.93 -12.87 16.49
CA GLN A 249 -20.81 -12.08 15.61
C GLN A 249 -20.33 -10.63 15.48
N GLN A 250 -19.86 -10.02 16.57
CA GLN A 250 -19.47 -8.62 16.59
C GLN A 250 -18.06 -8.39 16.03
N ASN A 251 -17.12 -9.29 16.30
CA ASN A 251 -15.71 -9.01 16.06
C ASN A 251 -15.06 -9.91 15.00
N LEU A 252 -15.31 -11.23 15.03
CA LEU A 252 -14.61 -12.18 14.14
C LEU A 252 -15.33 -12.41 12.82
N LYS A 253 -16.66 -12.41 12.81
CA LYS A 253 -17.48 -12.71 11.64
C LYS A 253 -17.10 -11.84 10.42
N PRO A 254 -16.93 -10.50 10.54
CA PRO A 254 -16.52 -9.69 9.40
C PRO A 254 -15.19 -10.13 8.80
N PHE A 255 -14.22 -10.57 9.62
CA PHE A 255 -12.92 -11.02 9.13
C PHE A 255 -13.01 -12.37 8.43
N VAL A 256 -13.80 -13.29 8.98
CA VAL A 256 -13.97 -14.64 8.42
C VAL A 256 -14.73 -14.59 7.09
N GLU A 257 -15.84 -13.85 7.03
CA GLU A 257 -16.69 -13.78 5.84
C GLU A 257 -16.01 -13.04 4.68
N ASN A 258 -15.11 -12.09 4.99
CA ASN A 258 -14.36 -11.34 3.98
C ASN A 258 -12.95 -11.90 3.73
N ASN A 259 -12.68 -13.14 4.20
CA ASN A 259 -11.40 -13.83 4.01
C ASN A 259 -10.16 -13.04 4.48
N LEU A 260 -10.31 -12.22 5.52
CA LEU A 260 -9.23 -11.44 6.15
C LEU A 260 -8.47 -12.25 7.22
N ILE A 261 -8.48 -13.57 7.08
CA ILE A 261 -7.73 -14.50 7.93
C ILE A 261 -6.23 -14.44 7.58
N TYR A 262 -5.92 -14.03 6.35
CA TYR A 262 -4.58 -13.79 5.83
C TYR A 262 -4.40 -12.30 5.48
N GLY A 263 -3.20 -11.79 5.65
CA GLY A 263 -2.75 -10.50 5.14
C GLY A 263 -2.61 -10.52 3.63
N THR A 264 -2.38 -9.35 3.02
CA THR A 264 -2.16 -9.25 1.56
C THR A 264 -0.87 -9.93 1.10
N ASP A 265 0.08 -10.10 2.02
CA ASP A 265 1.33 -10.83 1.88
C ASP A 265 1.20 -12.34 2.15
N GLY A 266 0.00 -12.82 2.47
CA GLY A 266 -0.25 -14.20 2.85
C GLY A 266 0.14 -14.54 4.28
N GLU A 267 0.58 -13.57 5.10
CA GLU A 267 0.83 -13.79 6.52
C GLU A 267 -0.47 -14.13 7.24
N GLN A 268 -0.42 -15.11 8.13
CA GLN A 268 -1.60 -15.50 8.88
C GLN A 268 -1.91 -14.49 9.99
N LEU A 269 -3.06 -13.83 9.88
CA LEU A 269 -3.52 -12.83 10.86
C LEU A 269 -4.37 -13.47 11.97
N ILE A 270 -5.25 -14.42 11.62
CA ILE A 270 -6.09 -15.13 12.60
C ILE A 270 -5.71 -16.61 12.60
N ARG A 271 -5.44 -17.16 13.79
CA ARG A 271 -5.02 -18.56 13.94
C ARG A 271 -6.17 -19.52 13.55
N PRO A 272 -5.88 -20.65 12.88
CA PRO A 272 -6.91 -21.51 12.33
C PRO A 272 -7.55 -22.43 13.38
N ASP A 273 -6.84 -22.67 14.49
CA ASP A 273 -7.35 -23.39 15.66
C ASP A 273 -8.52 -22.63 16.31
N VAL A 274 -8.46 -21.30 16.41
CA VAL A 274 -9.56 -20.47 16.94
C VAL A 274 -10.85 -20.71 16.15
N LEU A 275 -10.77 -20.76 14.82
CA LEU A 275 -11.93 -21.02 13.94
C LEU A 275 -12.48 -22.44 14.10
N LYS A 276 -11.59 -23.43 14.27
CA LYS A 276 -12.00 -24.81 14.56
C LYS A 276 -12.71 -24.91 15.91
N GLN A 277 -12.20 -24.24 16.95
CA GLN A 277 -12.81 -24.24 18.28
C GLN A 277 -14.17 -23.52 18.28
N LEU A 278 -14.32 -22.43 17.53
CA LEU A 278 -15.62 -21.77 17.36
C LEU A 278 -16.64 -22.67 16.67
N THR A 279 -16.22 -23.42 15.65
CA THR A 279 -17.08 -24.40 14.98
C THR A 279 -17.50 -25.53 15.91
N LEU A 280 -16.58 -26.03 16.75
CA LEU A 280 -16.88 -27.04 17.75
C LEU A 280 -17.88 -26.52 18.79
N ALA A 281 -17.67 -25.30 19.30
CA ALA A 281 -18.55 -24.68 20.27
C ALA A 281 -19.97 -24.46 19.72
N ASN A 282 -20.12 -24.18 18.42
CA ASN A 282 -21.44 -24.10 17.77
C ASN A 282 -22.19 -25.44 17.75
N ARG A 283 -21.52 -26.59 17.88
CA ARG A 283 -22.17 -27.91 17.98
C ARG A 283 -22.65 -28.26 19.39
N ILE A 284 -22.17 -27.52 20.39
CA ILE A 284 -22.57 -27.68 21.79
C ILE A 284 -23.95 -27.04 22.03
N ARG A 285 -24.32 -26.06 21.19
CA ARG A 285 -25.64 -25.44 21.15
C ARG A 285 -26.68 -26.38 20.56
#